data_AF-A0A662GEY7-F1
#
_entry.id   AF-A0A662GEY7-F1
#
_cell.length_a   1.000
_cell.length_b   1.000
_cell.length_c   1.000
_cell.angle_alpha   90.00
_cell.angle_beta   90.00
_cell.angle_gamma   90.00
#
_symmetry.space_group_name_H-M   'P 1'
#
loop_
_entity.id
_entity.type
_entity.pdbx_description
1 polymer ?
#
loop_
_entity_poly.entity_id
_entity_poly.type
_entity_poly.pdbx_seq_one_letter_code
_entity_poly.pdbx_strand_id
1 'polypeptide(L)'
;IYVIGDFAVKRISDGGFILTAEKTMVNVENLTEEGYMFYAGKILLKKKFNLDTDNRVFLEIDELNAIIAEIYINNMHVGEIFKHPYRLEITNYIKRDENEINIILVNSLRNLLGPHHHKSKEPLSVGPKTFEDILNWTDKYYFVPFGIKNARIVIRA
;
A
#
# COMPACT_ATOMS: atom_id res chain seq x y z
N ILE A 1 -6.75 0.30 -24.17
CA ILE A 1 -6.62 1.78 -23.99
C ILE A 1 -6.64 2.02 -22.49
N TYR A 2 -5.66 2.74 -21.94
CA TYR A 2 -5.64 3.14 -20.53
C TYR A 2 -6.01 4.62 -20.41
N VAL A 3 -6.71 4.96 -19.33
CA VAL A 3 -6.96 6.35 -18.93
C VAL A 3 -6.02 6.65 -17.77
N ILE A 4 -5.27 7.75 -17.85
CA ILE A 4 -4.26 8.15 -16.84
C ILE A 4 -4.53 9.62 -16.50
N GLY A 5 -4.46 9.96 -15.22
CA GLY A 5 -4.65 11.31 -14.72
C GLY A 5 -4.94 11.33 -13.22
N ASP A 6 -5.29 12.50 -12.72
CA ASP A 6 -5.51 12.74 -11.30
C ASP A 6 -6.96 12.43 -10.93
N PHE A 7 -7.22 11.16 -10.63
CA PHE A 7 -8.53 10.66 -10.24
C PHE A 7 -8.41 9.38 -9.41
N ALA A 8 -9.44 9.13 -8.60
CA ALA A 8 -9.64 7.83 -7.98
C ALA A 8 -10.68 7.01 -8.78
N VAL A 9 -10.75 5.71 -8.52
CA VAL A 9 -11.69 4.80 -9.20
C VAL A 9 -12.64 4.17 -8.19
N LYS A 10 -13.94 4.33 -8.40
CA LYS A 10 -14.97 3.65 -7.61
C LYS A 10 -15.57 2.49 -8.39
N ARG A 11 -15.57 1.31 -7.78
CA ARG A 11 -16.30 0.13 -8.28
C ARG A 11 -17.79 0.28 -7.97
N ILE A 12 -18.64 0.15 -8.98
CA ILE A 12 -20.11 0.24 -8.86
C ILE A 12 -20.81 -1.10 -9.11
N SER A 13 -20.14 -2.03 -9.79
CA SER A 13 -20.60 -3.40 -10.03
C SER A 13 -19.39 -4.30 -10.34
N ASP A 14 -19.61 -5.59 -10.57
CA ASP A 14 -18.57 -6.48 -11.12
C ASP A 14 -18.22 -6.02 -12.54
N GLY A 15 -16.98 -5.54 -12.73
CA GLY A 15 -16.50 -4.98 -14.01
C GLY A 15 -16.93 -3.54 -14.30
N GLY A 16 -17.80 -2.93 -13.47
CA GLY A 16 -18.23 -1.55 -13.61
C GLY A 16 -17.44 -0.60 -12.72
N PHE A 17 -16.81 0.41 -13.34
CA PHE A 17 -15.96 1.39 -12.68
C PHE A 17 -16.31 2.81 -13.14
N ILE A 18 -16.22 3.77 -12.21
CA ILE A 18 -16.36 5.20 -12.50
C ILE A 18 -15.15 5.96 -11.96
N LEU A 19 -14.82 7.07 -12.62
CA LEU A 19 -13.81 8.01 -12.10
C LEU A 19 -14.45 8.90 -11.04
N THR A 20 -13.71 9.17 -9.98
CA THR A 20 -14.10 10.08 -8.91
C THR A 20 -12.94 11.00 -8.56
N ALA A 21 -13.21 12.07 -7.81
CA ALA A 21 -12.14 12.87 -7.23
C ALA A 21 -11.31 12.03 -6.24
N GLU A 22 -10.03 12.37 -6.13
CA GLU A 22 -9.15 11.79 -5.11
C GLU A 22 -9.55 12.25 -3.71
N LYS A 23 -9.23 11.43 -2.72
CA LYS A 23 -9.43 11.76 -1.30
C LYS A 23 -8.10 12.23 -0.71
N THR A 24 -8.16 13.23 0.16
CA THR A 24 -7.01 13.67 0.97
C THR A 24 -6.75 12.76 2.17
N MET A 25 -7.80 12.07 2.65
CA MET A 25 -7.76 11.13 3.75
C MET A 25 -8.28 9.78 3.28
N VAL A 26 -7.54 8.72 3.58
CA VAL A 26 -7.81 7.36 3.13
C VAL A 26 -7.63 6.38 4.28
N ASN A 27 -8.34 5.25 4.22
CA ASN A 27 -7.97 4.10 5.02
C ASN A 27 -6.71 3.44 4.42
N VAL A 28 -5.58 3.55 5.14
CA VAL A 28 -4.28 3.06 4.68
C VAL A 28 -4.16 1.53 4.69
N GLU A 29 -5.07 0.82 5.37
CA GLU A 29 -5.06 -0.65 5.43
C GLU A 29 -5.31 -1.27 4.06
N ASN A 30 -6.18 -0.66 3.25
CA ASN A 30 -6.48 -1.13 1.91
C ASN A 30 -6.82 0.01 0.94
N LEU A 31 -5.78 0.60 0.36
CA LEU A 31 -5.84 1.63 -0.66
C LEU A 31 -6.53 1.16 -1.96
N THR A 32 -6.58 -0.16 -2.21
CA THR A 32 -7.39 -0.75 -3.29
C THR A 32 -8.86 -0.35 -3.15
N GLU A 33 -9.39 -0.30 -1.92
CA GLU A 33 -10.78 0.11 -1.65
C GLU A 33 -10.96 1.63 -1.59
N GLU A 34 -9.87 2.38 -1.44
CA GLU A 34 -9.86 3.84 -1.40
C GLU A 34 -9.70 4.50 -2.79
N GLY A 35 -9.84 3.69 -3.84
CA GLY A 35 -9.90 4.14 -5.22
C GLY A 35 -8.60 3.99 -6.01
N TYR A 36 -7.61 3.32 -5.42
CA TYR A 36 -6.32 3.04 -6.05
C TYR A 36 -6.21 1.58 -6.53
N MET A 37 -7.34 0.91 -6.79
CA MET A 37 -7.34 -0.49 -7.23
C MET A 37 -6.55 -0.73 -8.51
N PHE A 38 -6.56 0.19 -9.48
CA PHE A 38 -5.76 0.06 -10.70
C PHE A 38 -4.47 0.89 -10.69
N TYR A 39 -4.20 1.59 -9.59
CA TYR A 39 -3.02 2.43 -9.51
C TYR A 39 -1.77 1.57 -9.64
N ALA A 40 -0.76 2.08 -10.33
CA ALA A 40 0.53 1.40 -10.52
C ALA A 40 1.63 2.43 -10.31
N GLY A 41 2.36 2.33 -9.20
CA GLY A 41 3.38 3.30 -8.83
C GLY A 41 3.55 3.43 -7.33
N LYS A 42 3.74 4.69 -6.90
CA LYS A 42 4.05 5.05 -5.51
C LYS A 42 2.94 5.90 -4.90
N ILE A 43 2.52 5.59 -3.67
CA ILE A 43 1.62 6.44 -2.88
C ILE A 43 2.38 6.96 -1.67
N LEU A 44 2.37 8.27 -1.48
CA LEU A 44 2.94 8.94 -0.33
C LEU A 44 1.86 9.14 0.75
N LEU A 45 2.02 8.45 1.87
CA LEU A 45 1.21 8.64 3.07
C LEU A 45 1.96 9.57 4.03
N LYS A 46 1.26 10.57 4.58
CA LYS A 46 1.85 11.54 5.51
C LYS A 46 1.09 11.57 6.83
N LYS A 47 1.81 11.64 7.95
CA LYS A 47 1.19 11.83 9.26
C LYS A 47 2.14 12.58 10.20
N LYS A 48 1.59 13.48 11.01
CA LYS A 48 2.29 14.12 12.12
C LYS A 48 1.98 13.40 13.43
N PHE A 49 2.95 13.36 14.34
CA PHE A 49 2.82 12.77 15.67
C PHE A 49 3.75 13.46 16.66
N ASN A 50 3.38 13.49 17.94
CA ASN A 50 4.23 14.02 19.00
C ASN A 50 4.95 12.88 19.71
N LEU A 51 6.23 13.07 20.00
CA LEU A 51 7.04 12.12 20.75
C LEU A 51 8.11 12.85 21.56
N ASP A 52 8.21 12.51 22.85
CA ASP A 52 9.25 12.99 23.74
C ASP A 52 9.81 11.80 24.51
N THR A 53 11.00 11.33 24.11
CA THR A 53 11.66 10.18 24.72
C THR A 53 13.15 10.18 24.37
N ASP A 54 13.98 9.76 25.33
CA ASP A 54 15.41 9.49 25.10
C ASP A 54 15.67 7.97 24.85
N ASN A 55 14.62 7.16 24.80
CA ASN A 55 14.69 5.73 24.54
C ASN A 55 14.80 5.41 23.04
N ARG A 56 15.08 4.15 22.70
CA ARG A 56 15.09 3.70 21.30
C ARG A 56 13.68 3.68 20.73
N VAL A 57 13.54 4.16 19.49
CA VAL A 57 12.25 4.30 18.81
C VAL A 57 12.24 3.46 17.54
N PHE A 58 11.18 2.67 17.36
CA PHE A 58 10.99 1.82 16.20
C PHE A 58 9.66 2.11 15.52
N LEU A 59 9.64 2.09 14.19
CA LEU A 59 8.43 1.87 13.41
C LEU A 59 8.22 0.36 13.28
N GLU A 60 7.05 -0.13 13.66
CA GLU A 60 6.60 -1.50 13.42
C GLU A 60 5.34 -1.52 12.56
N ILE A 61 5.27 -2.43 11.60
CA ILE A 61 4.10 -2.66 10.75
C ILE A 61 3.74 -4.14 10.89
N ASP A 62 2.47 -4.47 11.11
CA ASP A 62 2.08 -5.89 11.23
C ASP A 62 1.93 -6.53 9.86
N GLU A 63 1.33 -5.81 8.92
CA GLU A 63 1.05 -6.30 7.56
C GLU A 63 1.46 -5.24 6.54
N LEU A 64 2.31 -5.63 5.58
CA LEU A 64 2.74 -4.80 4.46
C LEU A 64 2.20 -5.41 3.17
N ASN A 65 1.09 -4.88 2.69
CA ASN A 65 0.51 -5.21 1.39
C ASN A 65 1.08 -4.27 0.33
N ALA A 66 2.41 -4.25 0.19
CA ALA A 66 3.13 -3.48 -0.81
C ALA A 66 4.43 -4.21 -1.13
N ILE A 67 5.11 -3.83 -2.21
CA ILE A 67 6.41 -4.40 -2.56
C ILE A 67 7.49 -3.84 -1.63
N ILE A 68 7.47 -2.52 -1.41
CA ILE A 68 8.39 -1.80 -0.53
C ILE A 68 7.63 -0.66 0.17
N ALA A 69 7.96 -0.39 1.43
CA ALA A 69 7.66 0.86 2.11
C ALA A 69 8.95 1.65 2.37
N GLU A 70 9.12 2.80 1.69
CA GLU A 70 10.23 3.72 1.95
C GLU A 70 9.85 4.67 3.08
N ILE A 71 10.67 4.75 4.12
CA ILE A 71 10.37 5.49 5.35
C ILE A 71 11.20 6.77 5.41
N TYR A 72 10.50 7.87 5.64
CA TYR A 72 11.11 9.17 5.88
C TYR A 72 10.57 9.75 7.18
N ILE A 73 11.46 10.32 8.00
CA ILE A 73 11.11 11.02 9.23
C ILE A 73 11.68 12.43 9.12
N ASN A 74 10.83 13.44 9.32
CA ASN A 74 11.22 14.85 9.22
C ASN A 74 11.95 15.18 7.90
N ASN A 75 11.43 14.65 6.78
CA ASN A 75 12.00 14.76 5.42
C ASN A 75 13.36 14.07 5.20
N MET A 76 13.90 13.34 6.19
CA MET A 76 15.11 12.54 6.03
C MET A 76 14.75 11.09 5.71
N HIS A 77 15.40 10.52 4.70
CA HIS A 77 15.27 9.09 4.39
C HIS A 77 15.90 8.24 5.51
N VAL A 78 15.12 7.32 6.06
CA VAL A 78 15.55 6.44 7.16
C VAL A 78 15.92 5.04 6.65
N GLY A 79 15.19 4.55 5.65
CA GLY A 79 15.40 3.24 5.04
C GLY A 79 14.09 2.61 4.54
N GLU A 80 14.19 1.39 4.06
CA GLU A 80 13.10 0.65 3.43
C GLU A 80 12.68 -0.58 4.25
N ILE A 81 11.38 -0.85 4.29
CA ILE A 81 10.79 -2.07 4.84
C ILE A 81 10.22 -2.90 3.69
N PHE A 82 10.74 -4.10 3.50
CA PHE A 82 10.29 -5.04 2.46
C PHE A 82 10.39 -6.52 2.86
N LYS A 83 10.94 -6.81 4.05
CA LYS A 83 11.13 -8.17 4.56
C LYS A 83 10.78 -8.23 6.04
N HIS A 84 10.20 -9.36 6.45
CA HIS A 84 9.85 -9.63 7.83
C HIS A 84 11.11 -9.81 8.73
N PRO A 85 11.10 -9.34 9.99
CA PRO A 85 10.05 -8.53 10.62
C PRO A 85 9.99 -7.13 10.03
N TYR A 86 8.77 -6.64 9.78
CA TYR A 86 8.54 -5.29 9.24
C TYR A 86 8.75 -4.23 10.33
N ARG A 87 10.02 -4.01 10.66
CA ARG A 87 10.48 -3.09 11.70
C ARG A 87 11.66 -2.29 11.20
N LEU A 88 11.67 -1.00 11.51
CA LEU A 88 12.79 -0.10 11.26
C LEU A 88 13.08 0.73 12.51
N GLU A 89 14.35 0.82 12.91
CA GLU A 89 14.74 1.74 13.98
C GLU A 89 14.81 3.17 13.43
N ILE A 90 14.16 4.10 14.13
CA ILE A 90 14.06 5.50 13.72
C ILE A 90 14.65 6.47 14.75
N THR A 91 15.26 5.97 15.83
CA THR A 91 15.78 6.73 16.99
C THR A 91 16.51 8.01 16.59
N ASN A 92 17.48 7.92 15.68
CA ASN A 92 18.35 9.04 15.30
C ASN A 92 17.66 10.13 14.45
N TYR A 93 16.42 9.91 14.03
CA TYR A 93 15.66 10.82 13.16
C TYR A 93 14.51 11.52 13.90
N ILE A 94 14.23 11.09 15.14
CA ILE A 94 13.22 11.69 16.00
C ILE A 94 13.77 12.93 16.67
N LYS A 95 12.97 13.99 16.71
CA LYS A 95 13.19 15.16 17.56
C LYS A 95 12.15 15.18 18.68
N ARG A 96 12.42 15.94 19.75
CA ARG A 96 11.39 16.21 20.77
C ARG A 96 10.20 16.94 20.14
N ASP A 97 9.01 16.64 20.65
CA ASP A 97 7.72 17.17 20.20
C ASP A 97 7.26 16.64 18.82
N GLU A 98 6.83 17.53 17.92
CA GLU A 98 6.14 17.18 16.67
C GLU A 98 7.09 16.64 15.61
N ASN A 99 6.89 15.39 15.20
CA ASN A 99 7.58 14.74 14.10
C ASN A 99 6.62 14.50 12.93
N GLU A 100 7.14 14.49 11.71
CA GLU A 100 6.40 14.04 10.52
C GLU A 100 6.97 12.70 10.04
N ILE A 101 6.09 11.72 9.83
CA ILE A 101 6.39 10.47 9.14
C ILE A 101 5.77 10.48 7.76
N ASN A 102 6.60 10.17 6.77
CA ASN A 102 6.23 9.99 5.37
C ASN A 102 6.55 8.54 4.99
N ILE A 103 5.54 7.81 4.55
CA ILE A 103 5.67 6.40 4.10
C ILE A 103 5.31 6.35 2.63
N ILE A 104 6.28 6.02 1.79
CA ILE A 104 6.05 5.81 0.36
C ILE A 104 5.83 4.33 0.11
N LEU A 105 4.59 3.96 -0.22
CA LEU A 105 4.23 2.59 -0.57
C LEU A 105 4.39 2.39 -2.07
N VAL A 106 5.21 1.42 -2.45
CA VAL A 106 5.42 1.02 -3.85
C VAL A 106 4.65 -0.27 -4.10
N ASN A 107 3.74 -0.29 -5.07
CA ASN A 107 2.95 -1.48 -5.38
C ASN A 107 3.53 -2.32 -6.52
N SER A 108 2.87 -3.43 -6.81
CA SER A 108 3.15 -4.26 -7.99
C SER A 108 2.19 -3.89 -9.13
N LEU A 109 2.47 -4.43 -10.32
CA LEU A 109 1.54 -4.34 -11.45
C LEU A 109 0.37 -5.33 -11.35
N ARG A 110 0.23 -6.12 -10.26
CA ARG A 110 -0.77 -7.18 -10.19
C ARG A 110 -2.18 -6.65 -10.40
N ASN A 111 -2.53 -5.53 -9.77
CA ASN A 111 -3.89 -5.01 -9.90
C ASN A 111 -4.14 -4.24 -11.20
N LEU A 112 -3.09 -3.93 -11.97
CA LEU A 112 -3.21 -3.33 -13.30
C LEU A 112 -3.25 -4.39 -14.42
N LEU A 113 -2.44 -5.45 -14.29
CA LEU A 113 -2.13 -6.40 -15.37
C LEU A 113 -2.38 -7.87 -15.01
N GLY A 114 -2.76 -8.18 -13.78
CA GLY A 114 -2.85 -9.56 -13.31
C GLY A 114 -4.11 -10.30 -13.80
N PRO A 115 -4.19 -11.61 -13.55
CA PRO A 115 -5.32 -12.44 -13.98
C PRO A 115 -6.55 -12.17 -13.10
N HIS A 116 -7.30 -11.11 -13.41
CA HIS A 116 -8.44 -10.64 -12.62
C HIS A 116 -9.61 -11.61 -12.56
N HIS A 117 -9.74 -12.45 -13.58
CA HIS A 117 -10.90 -13.32 -13.78
C HIS A 117 -10.66 -14.77 -13.34
N HIS A 118 -9.50 -15.06 -12.76
CA HIS A 118 -9.16 -16.42 -12.36
C HIS A 118 -9.78 -16.78 -11.00
N LYS A 119 -10.44 -17.94 -10.88
CA LYS A 119 -11.11 -18.42 -9.64
C LYS A 119 -10.20 -18.44 -8.40
N SER A 120 -8.89 -18.67 -8.58
CA SER A 120 -7.93 -18.68 -7.48
C SER A 120 -7.64 -17.29 -6.90
N LYS A 121 -8.09 -16.20 -7.56
CA LYS A 121 -7.88 -14.78 -7.21
C LYS A 121 -6.42 -14.32 -7.30
N GLU A 122 -5.52 -15.02 -6.63
CA GLU A 122 -4.08 -14.78 -6.60
C GLU A 122 -3.33 -16.11 -6.83
N PRO A 123 -3.13 -16.52 -8.10
CA PRO A 123 -2.29 -17.67 -8.42
C PRO A 123 -0.85 -17.46 -7.91
N LEU A 124 -0.25 -18.52 -7.34
CA LEU A 124 1.17 -18.49 -6.90
C LEU A 124 2.17 -18.34 -8.05
N SER A 125 1.74 -18.62 -9.28
CA SER A 125 2.51 -18.42 -10.50
C SER A 125 1.60 -17.86 -11.58
N VAL A 126 2.07 -16.83 -12.27
CA VAL A 126 1.31 -16.11 -13.30
C VAL A 126 2.00 -16.30 -14.64
N GLY A 127 1.23 -16.65 -15.65
CA GLY A 127 1.69 -16.86 -17.03
C GLY A 127 0.51 -16.86 -18.00
N PRO A 128 0.72 -17.05 -19.31
CA PRO A 128 -0.36 -16.95 -20.31
C PRO A 128 -1.61 -17.78 -19.95
N LYS A 129 -1.40 -19.01 -19.44
CA LYS A 129 -2.48 -19.90 -19.01
C LYS A 129 -3.39 -19.30 -17.93
N THR A 130 -2.90 -18.43 -17.04
CA THR A 130 -3.76 -17.81 -16.01
C THR A 130 -4.75 -16.79 -16.58
N PHE A 131 -4.57 -16.34 -17.83
CA PHE A 131 -5.47 -15.43 -18.53
C PHE A 131 -6.41 -16.16 -19.52
N GLU A 132 -6.05 -17.38 -19.92
CA GLU A 132 -6.73 -18.16 -20.96
C GLU A 132 -7.49 -19.38 -20.39
N ASP A 133 -7.39 -19.66 -19.09
CA ASP A 133 -8.04 -20.82 -18.46
C ASP A 133 -9.56 -20.62 -18.30
N ILE A 134 -10.29 -20.99 -19.36
CA ILE A 134 -11.77 -20.93 -19.43
C ILE A 134 -12.42 -21.76 -18.31
N LEU A 135 -11.83 -22.89 -17.92
CA LEU A 135 -12.41 -23.74 -16.86
C LEU A 135 -12.38 -23.04 -15.49
N ASN A 136 -11.38 -22.17 -15.29
CA ASN A 136 -11.21 -21.39 -14.07
C ASN A 136 -11.57 -19.91 -14.22
N TRP A 137 -12.26 -19.52 -15.30
CA TRP A 137 -12.75 -18.16 -15.51
C TRP A 137 -13.94 -17.81 -14.60
N THR A 138 -14.03 -16.53 -14.23
CA THR A 138 -15.19 -15.88 -13.62
C THR A 138 -15.35 -14.47 -14.18
N ASP A 139 -16.58 -14.00 -14.32
CA ASP A 139 -16.84 -12.60 -14.72
C ASP A 139 -16.51 -11.58 -13.62
N LYS A 140 -16.15 -12.06 -12.43
CA LYS A 140 -15.72 -11.21 -11.32
C LYS A 140 -14.33 -10.67 -11.57
N TYR A 141 -14.14 -9.43 -11.11
CA TYR A 141 -12.85 -8.78 -11.06
C TYR A 141 -12.24 -8.94 -9.66
N TYR A 142 -11.14 -9.68 -9.56
CA TYR A 142 -10.38 -9.84 -8.32
C TYR A 142 -9.16 -8.91 -8.28
N PHE A 143 -8.99 -8.26 -7.13
CA PHE A 143 -7.85 -7.42 -6.77
C PHE A 143 -7.19 -7.98 -5.51
N VAL A 144 -5.91 -7.69 -5.32
CA VAL A 144 -5.21 -7.93 -4.06
C VAL A 144 -5.18 -6.64 -3.22
N PRO A 145 -5.12 -6.74 -1.89
CA PRO A 145 -4.94 -5.58 -1.03
C PRO A 145 -3.68 -4.79 -1.38
N PHE A 146 -3.74 -3.47 -1.22
CA PHE A 146 -2.58 -2.59 -1.31
C PHE A 146 -2.61 -1.64 -0.11
N GLY A 147 -1.59 -1.61 0.74
CA GLY A 147 -1.61 -0.79 1.95
C GLY A 147 -0.72 -1.30 3.08
N ILE A 148 -0.95 -0.77 4.28
CA ILE A 148 -0.26 -1.15 5.52
C ILE A 148 -1.25 -1.27 6.67
N LYS A 149 -1.08 -2.31 7.50
CA LYS A 149 -1.92 -2.55 8.67
C LYS A 149 -1.15 -2.36 9.97
N ASN A 150 -1.80 -1.72 10.94
CA ASN A 150 -1.29 -1.51 12.30
C ASN A 150 0.13 -0.91 12.36
N ALA A 151 0.44 0.04 11.48
CA ALA A 151 1.69 0.79 11.57
C ALA A 151 1.72 1.61 12.88
N ARG A 152 2.73 1.37 13.72
CA ARG A 152 2.84 1.97 15.05
C ARG A 152 4.28 2.36 15.39
N ILE A 153 4.39 3.37 16.24
CA ILE A 153 5.65 3.72 16.89
C ILE A 153 5.77 2.94 18.20
N VAL A 154 6.90 2.27 18.39
CA VAL A 154 7.21 1.46 19.58
C VAL A 154 8.47 2.00 20.23
N ILE A 155 8.36 2.29 21.53
CA ILE A 155 9.46 2.79 22.36
C ILE A 155 10.06 1.61 23.14
N ARG A 156 11.38 1.49 23.15
CA ARG A 156 12.11 0.45 23.89
C ARG A 156 13.23 1.08 24.71
N ALA A 157 13.26 0.77 25.99
CA ALA A 157 14.36 1.12 26.90
C ALA A 157 15.67 0.41 26.49
#